data_AF-A0A0G3UF78-F1
#
_entry.id   AF-A0A0G3UF78-F1
#
_cell.length_a   1.000
_cell.length_b   1.000
_cell.length_c   1.000
_cell.angle_alpha   90.00
_cell.angle_beta   90.00
_cell.angle_gamma   90.00
#
_symmetry.space_group_name_H-M   'P 1'
#
loop_
_entity.id
_entity.type
_entity.pdbx_description
1 polymer ?
#
loop_
_entity_poly.entity_id
_entity_poly.type
_entity_poly.pdbx_seq_one_letter_code
_entity_poly.pdbx_strand_id
1 'polypeptide(L)'
;MPQRTGKRRPAPPLSPLIPDSVEAELARHDWDAIPCGCGHSAGHLVGTVRDAAEGHPSAFRALEGHVFLAEALKPPAPAVCGVLMAVWAAGPPRQDTREALLWTLLCLLCCVDDGSSHEAGLYGQCAAFIRTGTAGLLREAAGGPASGNAEYARAILDILGMT
;
A
#
# COMPACT_ATOMS: atom_id res chain seq x y z
N MET A 1 -13.43 15.33 41.19
CA MET A 1 -13.43 15.46 39.71
C MET A 1 -13.54 14.06 39.11
N PRO A 2 -14.55 13.75 38.28
CA PRO A 2 -14.74 12.40 37.79
C PRO A 2 -13.82 12.12 36.59
N GLN A 3 -13.16 10.96 36.62
CA GLN A 3 -12.27 10.47 35.57
C GLN A 3 -13.11 10.04 34.36
N ARG A 4 -12.76 10.56 33.17
CA ARG A 4 -13.33 10.11 31.89
C ARG A 4 -12.73 8.74 31.54
N THR A 5 -13.49 7.68 31.75
CA THR A 5 -13.19 6.36 31.20
C THR A 5 -13.30 6.42 29.68
N GLY A 6 -12.17 6.39 28.98
CA GLY A 6 -12.12 6.27 27.53
C GLY A 6 -12.76 4.96 27.09
N LYS A 7 -13.93 5.05 26.44
CA LYS A 7 -14.56 3.90 25.76
C LYS A 7 -13.61 3.46 24.64
N ARG A 8 -12.92 2.33 24.83
CA ARG A 8 -12.27 1.63 23.71
C ARG A 8 -13.35 1.35 22.67
N ARG A 9 -13.18 1.90 21.47
CA ARG A 9 -14.00 1.53 20.32
C ARG A 9 -13.82 0.03 20.09
N PRO A 10 -14.90 -0.76 19.92
CA PRO A 10 -14.75 -2.15 19.54
C PRO A 10 -14.03 -2.21 18.19
N ALA A 11 -13.09 -3.15 18.06
CA ALA A 11 -12.44 -3.43 16.78
C ALA A 11 -13.53 -3.76 15.75
N PRO A 12 -13.41 -3.27 14.50
CA PRO A 12 -14.32 -3.67 13.45
C PRO A 12 -14.26 -5.20 13.27
N PRO A 13 -15.39 -5.85 12.90
CA PRO A 13 -15.38 -7.28 12.61
C PRO A 13 -14.37 -7.59 11.50
N LEU A 14 -13.61 -8.67 11.69
CA LEU A 14 -12.67 -9.18 10.69
C LEU A 14 -13.44 -9.57 9.43
N SER A 15 -13.03 -9.05 8.27
CA SER A 15 -13.65 -9.42 6.99
C SER A 15 -13.22 -10.85 6.64
N PRO A 16 -14.14 -11.79 6.35
CA PRO A 16 -13.78 -13.15 5.96
C PRO A 16 -13.05 -13.22 4.61
N LEU A 17 -12.95 -12.09 3.90
CA LEU A 17 -12.28 -11.94 2.61
C LEU A 17 -10.84 -11.45 2.72
N ILE A 18 -10.45 -10.89 3.87
CA ILE A 18 -9.11 -10.31 4.07
C ILE A 18 -8.28 -11.24 4.95
N PRO A 19 -7.09 -11.68 4.51
CA PRO A 19 -6.21 -12.51 5.33
C PRO A 19 -5.83 -11.82 6.65
N ASP A 20 -5.72 -12.59 7.74
CA ASP A 20 -5.33 -12.07 9.06
C ASP A 20 -4.01 -11.28 9.05
N SER A 21 -3.07 -11.65 8.17
CA SER A 21 -1.80 -10.93 7.99
C SER A 21 -1.99 -9.52 7.45
N VAL A 22 -3.02 -9.29 6.63
CA VAL A 22 -3.37 -7.98 6.07
C VAL A 22 -4.10 -7.13 7.11
N GLU A 23 -5.01 -7.73 7.88
CA GLU A 23 -5.66 -7.05 9.00
C GLU A 23 -4.65 -6.66 10.09
N ALA A 24 -3.68 -7.52 10.38
CA ALA A 24 -2.58 -7.22 11.29
C ALA A 24 -1.72 -6.04 10.78
N GLU A 25 -1.45 -5.98 9.48
CA GLU A 25 -0.71 -4.87 8.88
C GLU A 25 -1.52 -3.57 8.91
N LEU A 26 -2.82 -3.60 8.61
CA LEU A 26 -3.72 -2.46 8.78
C LEU A 26 -3.68 -1.93 10.22
N ALA A 27 -3.70 -2.82 11.21
CA ALA A 27 -3.69 -2.45 12.63
C ALA A 27 -2.33 -1.96 13.16
N ARG A 28 -1.22 -2.16 12.42
CA ARG A 28 0.11 -1.69 12.82
C ARG A 28 0.27 -0.17 12.72
N HIS A 29 -0.48 0.47 11.84
CA HIS A 29 -0.34 1.89 11.56
C HIS A 29 -1.32 2.72 12.39
N ASP A 30 -0.85 3.81 12.99
CA ASP A 30 -1.71 4.82 13.62
C ASP A 30 -2.24 5.79 12.55
N TRP A 31 -3.27 5.34 11.81
CA TRP A 31 -3.83 6.09 10.69
C TRP A 31 -4.35 7.49 11.07
N ASP A 32 -4.82 7.66 12.31
CA ASP A 32 -5.32 8.96 12.77
C ASP A 32 -4.18 9.96 13.05
N ALA A 33 -2.97 9.48 13.31
CA ALA A 33 -1.78 10.32 13.48
C ALA A 33 -1.12 10.73 12.15
N ILE A 34 -1.42 10.03 11.05
CA ILE A 34 -0.83 10.32 9.73
C ILE A 34 -1.64 11.43 9.03
N PRO A 35 -1.03 12.55 8.63
CA PRO A 35 -1.73 13.56 7.85
C PRO A 35 -1.97 13.09 6.41
N CYS A 36 -3.15 13.33 5.85
CA CYS A 36 -3.47 13.02 4.46
C CYS A 36 -3.37 14.26 3.56
N GLY A 37 -3.04 14.05 2.28
CA GLY A 37 -2.93 15.11 1.28
C GLY A 37 -4.20 15.95 1.07
N CYS A 38 -5.37 15.45 1.51
CA CYS A 38 -6.65 16.15 1.46
C CYS A 38 -6.92 17.09 2.65
N GLY A 39 -6.02 17.17 3.65
CA GLY A 39 -6.18 18.03 4.84
C GLY A 39 -6.88 17.37 6.03
N HIS A 40 -7.19 16.07 5.96
CA HIS A 40 -7.72 15.26 7.06
C HIS A 40 -6.66 14.28 7.61
N SER A 41 -6.94 13.59 8.73
CA SER A 41 -6.15 12.42 9.13
C SER A 41 -6.34 11.28 8.14
N ALA A 42 -5.35 10.40 7.99
CA ALA A 42 -5.43 9.23 7.11
C ALA A 42 -6.40 8.15 7.61
N GLY A 43 -6.98 8.30 8.81
CA GLY A 43 -8.02 7.42 9.33
C GLY A 43 -9.20 7.22 8.38
N HIS A 44 -9.52 8.22 7.54
CA HIS A 44 -10.57 8.07 6.53
C HIS A 44 -10.21 7.09 5.39
N LEU A 45 -8.92 6.81 5.17
CA LEU A 45 -8.46 5.90 4.13
C LEU A 45 -8.60 4.43 4.53
N VAL A 46 -8.78 4.11 5.81
CA VAL A 46 -8.83 2.72 6.30
C VAL A 46 -9.89 1.91 5.55
N GLY A 47 -11.04 2.51 5.25
CA GLY A 47 -12.09 1.88 4.44
C GLY A 47 -11.61 1.58 3.01
N THR A 48 -11.05 2.58 2.33
CA THR A 48 -10.52 2.42 0.96
C THR A 48 -9.40 1.39 0.88
N VAL A 49 -8.47 1.38 1.84
CA VAL A 49 -7.37 0.40 1.88
C VAL A 49 -7.92 -1.00 2.13
N ARG A 50 -8.95 -1.13 2.98
CA ARG A 50 -9.67 -2.39 3.20
C ARG A 50 -10.35 -2.88 1.92
N ASP A 51 -11.04 -1.99 1.20
CA ASP A 51 -11.68 -2.33 -0.08
C ASP A 51 -10.65 -2.77 -1.14
N ALA A 52 -9.48 -2.14 -1.17
CA ALA A 52 -8.37 -2.56 -2.04
C ALA A 52 -7.85 -3.96 -1.65
N ALA A 53 -7.75 -4.25 -0.34
CA ALA A 53 -7.35 -5.56 0.16
C ALA A 53 -8.38 -6.66 -0.12
N GLU A 54 -9.68 -6.34 -0.12
CA GLU A 54 -10.75 -7.26 -0.56
C GLU A 54 -10.75 -7.49 -2.08
N GLY A 55 -10.08 -6.59 -2.80
CA GLY A 55 -9.75 -6.74 -4.21
C GLY A 55 -10.60 -5.89 -5.14
N HIS A 56 -11.21 -4.80 -4.66
CA HIS A 56 -11.96 -3.86 -5.48
C HIS A 56 -11.01 -2.97 -6.32
N PRO A 57 -10.92 -3.12 -7.66
CA PRO A 57 -9.95 -2.38 -8.46
C PRO A 57 -10.13 -0.86 -8.41
N SER A 58 -11.36 -0.38 -8.23
CA SER A 58 -11.67 1.05 -8.06
C SER A 58 -11.08 1.63 -6.78
N ALA A 59 -10.88 0.83 -5.73
CA ALA A 59 -10.27 1.29 -4.49
C ALA A 59 -8.81 1.68 -4.67
N PHE A 60 -8.07 1.01 -5.57
CA PHE A 60 -6.70 1.39 -5.92
C PHE A 60 -6.63 2.76 -6.59
N ARG A 61 -7.60 3.07 -7.46
CA ARG A 61 -7.72 4.41 -8.08
C ARG A 61 -8.08 5.46 -7.04
N ALA A 62 -8.91 5.13 -6.06
CA ALA A 62 -9.28 6.04 -4.97
C ALA A 62 -8.13 6.36 -4.00
N LEU A 63 -6.97 5.68 -4.09
CA LEU A 63 -5.77 6.06 -3.34
C LEU A 63 -5.04 7.26 -3.97
N GLU A 64 -5.22 7.49 -5.27
CA GLU A 64 -4.68 8.66 -5.96
C GLU A 64 -5.26 9.96 -5.36
N GLY A 65 -4.42 10.99 -5.22
CA GLY A 65 -4.74 12.21 -4.48
C GLY A 65 -4.51 12.11 -2.98
N HIS A 66 -4.48 10.89 -2.41
CA HIS A 66 -4.31 10.65 -0.99
C HIS A 66 -2.92 10.11 -0.63
N VAL A 67 -2.38 9.20 -1.43
CA VAL A 67 -1.07 8.55 -1.21
C VAL A 67 -0.01 9.05 -2.19
N PHE A 68 -0.39 9.41 -3.41
CA PHE A 68 0.43 10.15 -4.36
C PHE A 68 -0.46 11.10 -5.17
N LEU A 69 0.12 12.19 -5.69
CA LEU A 69 -0.52 13.05 -6.67
C LEU A 69 0.54 13.61 -7.60
N ALA A 70 0.36 13.43 -8.91
CA ALA A 70 1.41 13.66 -9.90
C ALA A 70 2.69 12.93 -9.49
N GLU A 71 3.81 13.63 -9.35
CA GLU A 71 5.11 13.05 -9.01
C GLU A 71 5.43 13.08 -7.49
N ALA A 72 4.48 13.48 -6.64
CA ALA A 72 4.73 13.65 -5.21
C ALA A 72 4.03 12.61 -4.35
N LEU A 73 4.80 11.93 -3.50
CA LEU A 73 4.26 11.11 -2.43
C LEU A 73 3.59 11.96 -1.35
N LYS A 74 2.60 11.36 -0.68
CA LYS A 74 1.93 11.93 0.49
C LYS A 74 2.24 11.09 1.72
N PRO A 75 2.12 11.66 2.94
CA PRO A 75 2.49 10.96 4.17
C PRO A 75 1.85 9.58 4.39
N PRO A 76 0.63 9.26 3.91
CA PRO A 76 0.08 7.90 4.03
C PRO A 76 0.74 6.84 3.16
N ALA A 77 1.58 7.22 2.18
CA ALA A 77 2.12 6.28 1.19
C ALA A 77 2.86 5.08 1.79
N PRO A 78 3.76 5.24 2.80
CA PRO A 78 4.45 4.09 3.38
C PRO A 78 3.51 3.09 4.06
N ALA A 79 2.52 3.58 4.82
CA ALA A 79 1.54 2.71 5.48
C ALA A 79 0.70 1.94 4.45
N VAL A 80 0.28 2.61 3.36
CA VAL A 80 -0.43 1.95 2.25
C VAL A 80 0.47 0.92 1.56
N CYS A 81 1.74 1.23 1.28
CA CYS A 81 2.70 0.26 0.75
C CYS A 81 2.79 -1.00 1.63
N GLY A 82 2.90 -0.84 2.95
CA GLY A 82 2.92 -1.96 3.89
C GLY A 82 1.72 -2.88 3.72
N VAL A 83 0.51 -2.32 3.69
CA VAL A 83 -0.72 -3.09 3.51
C VAL A 83 -0.79 -3.77 2.14
N LEU A 84 -0.46 -3.05 1.05
CA LEU A 84 -0.46 -3.63 -0.30
C LEU A 84 0.56 -4.78 -0.44
N MET A 85 1.70 -4.67 0.22
CA MET A 85 2.70 -5.75 0.24
C MET A 85 2.25 -6.92 1.12
N ALA A 86 1.48 -6.69 2.19
CA ALA A 86 0.84 -7.75 2.94
C ALA A 86 -0.21 -8.50 2.09
N VAL A 87 -0.99 -7.77 1.28
CA VAL A 87 -1.93 -8.37 0.31
C VAL A 87 -1.17 -9.24 -0.69
N TRP A 88 -0.09 -8.72 -1.27
CA TRP A 88 0.76 -9.47 -2.19
C TRP A 88 1.35 -10.74 -1.55
N ALA A 89 1.86 -10.63 -0.33
CA ALA A 89 2.50 -11.73 0.40
C ALA A 89 1.51 -12.83 0.82
N ALA A 90 0.25 -12.49 1.11
CA ALA A 90 -0.80 -13.46 1.43
C ALA A 90 -1.23 -14.31 0.23
N GLY A 91 -0.83 -13.92 -0.98
CA GLY A 91 -1.16 -14.58 -2.24
C GLY A 91 -1.61 -13.54 -3.27
N PRO A 92 -1.01 -13.49 -4.48
CA PRO A 92 -1.38 -12.51 -5.49
C PRO A 92 -2.88 -12.54 -5.78
N PRO A 93 -3.57 -11.38 -5.78
CA PRO A 93 -4.99 -11.31 -6.08
C PRO A 93 -5.37 -11.87 -7.46
N ARG A 94 -6.68 -11.95 -7.72
CA ARG A 94 -7.24 -12.22 -9.06
C ARG A 94 -6.69 -11.21 -10.07
N GLN A 95 -6.71 -11.57 -11.36
CA GLN A 95 -6.00 -10.84 -12.42
C GLN A 95 -6.18 -9.32 -12.38
N ASP A 96 -7.41 -8.80 -12.43
CA ASP A 96 -7.68 -7.36 -12.47
C ASP A 96 -7.21 -6.63 -11.20
N THR A 97 -7.42 -7.24 -10.04
CA THR A 97 -6.95 -6.70 -8.75
C THR A 97 -5.43 -6.71 -8.67
N ARG A 98 -4.79 -7.75 -9.21
CA ARG A 98 -3.33 -7.86 -9.24
C ARG A 98 -2.72 -6.78 -10.13
N GLU A 99 -3.32 -6.53 -11.29
CA GLU A 99 -2.90 -5.47 -12.19
C GLU A 99 -3.02 -4.10 -11.51
N ALA A 100 -4.16 -3.83 -10.87
CA ALA A 100 -4.37 -2.58 -10.14
C ALA A 100 -3.35 -2.40 -9.01
N LEU A 101 -3.06 -3.46 -8.25
CA LEU A 101 -2.04 -3.44 -7.19
C LEU A 101 -0.65 -3.14 -7.74
N LEU A 102 -0.20 -3.85 -8.76
CA LEU A 102 1.12 -3.67 -9.35
C LEU A 102 1.26 -2.29 -9.99
N TRP A 103 0.23 -1.81 -10.69
CA TRP A 103 0.20 -0.45 -11.22
C TRP A 103 0.32 0.60 -10.11
N THR A 104 -0.42 0.45 -9.00
CA THR A 104 -0.32 1.37 -7.85
C THR A 104 1.08 1.36 -7.22
N LEU A 105 1.70 0.19 -7.04
CA LEU A 105 3.08 0.08 -6.54
C LEU A 105 4.08 0.76 -7.49
N LEU A 106 3.91 0.60 -8.80
CA LEU A 106 4.74 1.28 -9.80
C LEU A 106 4.59 2.80 -9.70
N CYS A 107 3.37 3.33 -9.62
CA CYS A 107 3.12 4.76 -9.46
C CYS A 107 3.81 5.35 -8.21
N LEU A 108 3.77 4.62 -7.10
CA LEU A 108 4.45 5.02 -5.85
C LEU A 108 5.97 5.07 -6.03
N LEU A 109 6.56 4.14 -6.79
CA LEU A 109 7.99 4.09 -7.09
C LEU A 109 8.44 5.07 -8.19
N CYS A 110 7.52 5.58 -9.01
CA CYS A 110 7.82 6.61 -10.00
C CYS A 110 7.73 8.04 -9.43
N CYS A 111 7.26 8.20 -8.19
CA CYS A 111 7.26 9.51 -7.54
C CYS A 111 8.69 9.96 -7.22
N VAL A 112 8.91 11.28 -7.26
CA VAL A 112 10.19 11.91 -6.94
C VAL A 112 10.49 11.73 -5.45
N ASP A 113 11.73 11.36 -5.15
CA ASP A 113 12.23 11.33 -3.78
C ASP A 113 12.22 12.76 -3.21
N ASP A 114 11.51 12.96 -2.10
CA ASP A 114 11.41 14.26 -1.44
C ASP A 114 12.71 14.68 -0.75
N GLY A 115 13.73 13.81 -0.71
CA GLY A 115 15.04 14.08 -0.13
C GLY A 115 14.97 14.38 1.37
N SER A 116 13.89 14.00 2.04
CA SER A 116 13.68 14.31 3.45
C SER A 116 14.69 13.58 4.35
N SER A 117 15.20 14.31 5.35
CA SER A 117 16.28 13.87 6.24
C SER A 117 15.84 12.99 7.41
N HIS A 118 14.55 12.65 7.50
CA HIS A 118 14.07 11.60 8.42
C HIS A 118 14.31 10.24 7.79
N GLU A 119 14.60 9.22 8.61
CA GLU A 119 14.87 7.83 8.20
C GLU A 119 14.21 7.44 6.85
N ALA A 120 15.04 7.36 5.81
CA ALA A 120 14.73 7.00 4.42
C ALA A 120 13.73 7.88 3.62
N GLY A 121 13.13 8.93 4.19
CA GLY A 121 12.08 9.71 3.52
C GLY A 121 10.86 8.89 3.08
N LEU A 122 9.83 9.53 2.52
CA LEU A 122 8.61 8.80 2.11
C LEU A 122 8.92 7.76 1.02
N TYR A 123 9.78 8.13 0.08
CA TYR A 123 10.19 7.25 -1.02
C TYR A 123 10.93 6.03 -0.51
N GLY A 124 11.98 6.22 0.30
CA GLY A 124 12.79 5.10 0.78
C GLY A 124 12.02 4.16 1.70
N GLN A 125 11.04 4.65 2.47
CA GLN A 125 10.13 3.80 3.24
C GLN A 125 9.20 2.99 2.33
N CYS A 126 8.61 3.59 1.29
CA CYS A 126 7.80 2.86 0.29
C CYS A 126 8.64 1.79 -0.40
N ALA A 127 9.83 2.14 -0.87
CA ALA A 127 10.76 1.20 -1.51
C ALA A 127 11.19 0.08 -0.55
N ALA A 128 11.39 0.37 0.74
CA ALA A 128 11.69 -0.65 1.74
C ALA A 128 10.57 -1.68 1.89
N PHE A 129 9.31 -1.24 1.96
CA PHE A 129 8.16 -2.16 1.98
C PHE A 129 8.09 -2.99 0.70
N ILE A 130 8.22 -2.39 -0.48
CA ILE A 130 8.09 -3.12 -1.75
C ILE A 130 9.22 -4.16 -1.91
N ARG A 131 10.43 -3.85 -1.42
CA ARG A 131 11.56 -4.80 -1.37
C ARG A 131 11.28 -6.06 -0.55
N THR A 132 10.30 -6.07 0.35
CA THR A 132 9.92 -7.30 1.08
C THR A 132 9.29 -8.36 0.17
N GLY A 133 8.73 -7.95 -0.98
CA GLY A 133 8.03 -8.85 -1.90
C GLY A 133 8.83 -9.30 -3.12
N THR A 134 10.13 -9.03 -3.18
CA THR A 134 11.01 -9.28 -4.35
C THR A 134 10.86 -10.67 -4.92
N ALA A 135 10.85 -11.71 -4.08
CA ALA A 135 10.73 -13.09 -4.55
C ALA A 135 9.41 -13.35 -5.29
N GLY A 136 8.31 -12.70 -4.89
CA GLY A 136 7.03 -12.79 -5.59
C GLY A 136 7.06 -12.02 -6.90
N LEU A 137 7.62 -10.82 -6.91
CA LEU A 137 7.74 -9.98 -8.09
C LEU A 137 8.60 -10.64 -9.18
N LEU A 138 9.71 -11.28 -8.80
CA LEU A 138 10.56 -12.06 -9.73
C LEU A 138 9.78 -13.20 -10.38
N ARG A 139 8.94 -13.92 -9.61
CA ARG A 139 8.08 -14.98 -10.16
C ARG A 139 7.04 -14.44 -11.12
N GLU A 140 6.39 -13.32 -10.79
CA GLU A 140 5.41 -12.67 -11.67
C GLU A 140 6.07 -12.23 -12.98
N ALA A 141 7.24 -11.59 -12.90
CA ALA A 141 8.01 -11.14 -14.07
C ALA A 141 8.48 -12.31 -14.96
N ALA A 142 8.77 -13.48 -14.38
CA ALA A 142 9.15 -14.70 -15.09
C ALA A 142 7.95 -15.44 -15.74
N GLY A 143 6.71 -15.11 -15.37
CA GLY A 143 5.49 -15.78 -15.84
C GLY A 143 5.17 -15.63 -17.33
N GLY A 144 5.88 -14.75 -18.05
CA GLY A 144 5.85 -14.64 -19.51
C GLY A 144 5.70 -13.19 -20.01
N PRO A 145 6.30 -12.84 -21.15
CA PRO A 145 6.44 -11.46 -21.65
C PRO A 145 5.15 -10.84 -22.25
N ALA A 146 3.98 -11.45 -22.06
CA ALA A 146 2.74 -11.07 -22.75
C ALA A 146 1.63 -10.55 -21.82
N SER A 147 1.89 -10.39 -20.51
CA SER A 147 0.89 -9.87 -19.57
C SER A 147 1.34 -8.55 -18.96
N GLY A 148 0.40 -7.59 -18.82
CA GLY A 148 0.68 -6.31 -18.16
C GLY A 148 1.20 -6.47 -16.73
N ASN A 149 0.79 -7.52 -16.02
CA ASN A 149 1.31 -7.84 -14.69
C ASN A 149 2.82 -8.13 -14.70
N ALA A 150 3.31 -8.92 -15.67
CA ALA A 150 4.73 -9.22 -15.79
C ALA A 150 5.56 -7.98 -16.17
N GLU A 151 4.98 -7.08 -16.97
CA GLU A 151 5.61 -5.79 -17.32
C GLU A 151 5.71 -4.87 -16.09
N TYR A 152 4.63 -4.70 -15.33
CA TYR A 152 4.66 -3.90 -14.10
C TYR A 152 5.63 -4.49 -13.07
N ALA A 153 5.62 -5.81 -12.87
CA ALA A 153 6.54 -6.47 -11.95
C ALA A 153 8.01 -6.26 -12.33
N ARG A 154 8.33 -6.32 -13.64
CA ARG A 154 9.69 -6.06 -14.14
C ARG A 154 10.09 -4.60 -13.95
N ALA A 155 9.22 -3.65 -14.29
CA ALA A 155 9.48 -2.23 -14.07
C ALA A 155 9.73 -1.90 -12.59
N ILE A 156 8.96 -2.50 -11.67
CA ILE A 156 9.18 -2.37 -10.22
C ILE A 156 10.57 -2.89 -9.83
N LEU A 157 10.97 -4.07 -10.31
CA LEU A 157 12.27 -4.66 -10.02
C LEU A 157 13.42 -3.81 -10.57
N ASP A 158 13.27 -3.27 -11.78
CA ASP A 158 14.25 -2.39 -12.42
C ASP A 158 14.46 -1.11 -11.59
N ILE A 159 13.38 -0.44 -11.17
CA ILE A 159 13.46 0.78 -10.34
C ILE A 159 14.17 0.49 -9.00
N LEU A 160 13.92 -0.68 -8.41
CA LEU A 160 14.53 -1.07 -7.15
C LEU A 160 15.97 -1.62 -7.29
N GLY A 161 16.48 -1.79 -8.52
CA GLY A 161 17.80 -2.35 -8.78
C GLY A 161 17.93 -3.84 -8.41
N MET A 162 16.86 -4.62 -8.61
CA MET A 162 16.76 -6.04 -8.20
C MET A 162 16.55 -7.00 -9.38
N THR A 163 17.01 -6.64 -10.57
CA THR A 163 16.97 -7.50 -11.76
C THR A 163 18.13 -8.48 -11.89
#